data_AF-A0A6P0NDH2-F1
#
_entry.id   AF-A0A6P0NDH2-F1
#
_cell.length_a   1.000
_cell.length_b   1.000
_cell.length_c   1.000
_cell.angle_alpha   90.00
_cell.angle_beta   90.00
_cell.angle_gamma   90.00
#
_symmetry.space_group_name_H-M   'P 1'
#
loop_
_entity.id
_entity.type
_entity.pdbx_description
1 polymer ?
#
loop_
_entity_poly.entity_id
_entity_poly.type
_entity_poly.pdbx_seq_one_letter_code
_entity_poly.pdbx_strand_id
1 'polypeptide(L)'
;AFSVGVEFTGAVAGAFTGAVAGAFTGAVAEAVAGVGAFAVAIAVAVAVAVAGALSGSVSFAVCYAYRFGTGGGLGSLAEAIAGAVAGAIAIALVLLAAYLGWRALKGYPRDAWIRTIAIAFAATGGTSFYKADLTDADFTGAILKSTDLRKANLTRTCWRNTIKLDRARPGKTILADTVVRELLVSGNGYNKSYIDANLRGANLKRANLNKANLKQADISKSTLEEAYLEEAYLTEAQAVGTDFTHAYLTGACLEAWNIDSTTRLTDVDCQYVFLLENPNPQGSRERRPHDPDRVFQPGDFEKLYKKIINTVQILLRNGVN
;
A
#
# COMPACT_ATOMS: atom_id res chain seq x y z
N ALA A 1 22.38 16.68 60.80
CA ALA A 1 21.14 16.11 60.24
C ALA A 1 20.89 16.47 58.76
N PHE A 2 21.67 17.36 58.13
CA PHE A 2 21.45 17.78 56.74
C PHE A 2 22.10 16.89 55.66
N SER A 3 22.98 15.94 56.02
CA SER A 3 23.71 15.11 55.04
C SER A 3 22.95 13.85 54.59
N VAL A 4 22.02 13.34 55.41
CA VAL A 4 21.33 12.05 55.14
C VAL A 4 20.23 12.20 54.08
N GLY A 5 19.65 13.40 53.92
CA GLY A 5 18.56 13.65 52.97
C GLY A 5 19.01 13.77 51.50
N VAL A 6 20.22 14.26 51.26
CA VAL A 6 20.79 14.42 49.90
C VAL A 6 21.28 13.07 49.35
N GLU A 7 21.82 12.20 50.21
CA GLU A 7 22.22 10.84 49.81
C GLU A 7 21.01 9.95 49.48
N PHE A 8 19.88 10.08 50.18
CA PHE A 8 18.68 9.28 49.90
C PHE A 8 17.97 9.71 48.61
N THR A 9 17.95 11.01 48.30
CA THR A 9 17.41 11.52 47.02
C THR A 9 18.32 11.19 45.84
N GLY A 10 19.64 11.23 46.02
CA GLY A 10 20.61 10.77 45.02
C GLY A 10 20.52 9.26 44.77
N ALA A 11 20.33 8.45 45.80
CA ALA A 11 20.21 6.99 45.69
C ALA A 11 18.91 6.54 45.01
N VAL A 12 17.77 7.21 45.29
CA VAL A 12 16.49 6.91 44.64
C VAL A 12 16.47 7.38 43.19
N ALA A 13 17.03 8.56 42.88
CA ALA A 13 17.19 9.04 41.51
C ALA A 13 18.16 8.16 40.68
N GLY A 14 19.26 7.70 41.30
CA GLY A 14 20.24 6.79 40.72
C GLY A 14 19.68 5.37 40.49
N ALA A 15 18.89 4.85 41.43
CA ALA A 15 18.24 3.54 41.29
C ALA A 15 17.14 3.56 40.20
N PHE A 16 16.40 4.66 40.07
CA PHE A 16 15.38 4.81 39.03
C PHE A 16 15.98 5.03 37.63
N THR A 17 17.03 5.84 37.51
CA THR A 17 17.75 6.00 36.22
C THR A 17 18.45 4.71 35.81
N GLY A 18 19.01 3.94 36.74
CA GLY A 18 19.56 2.61 36.49
C GLY A 18 18.51 1.56 36.11
N ALA A 19 17.33 1.57 36.72
CA ALA A 19 16.23 0.67 36.38
C ALA A 19 15.60 0.98 35.02
N VAL A 20 15.48 2.27 34.66
CA VAL A 20 15.00 2.72 33.35
C VAL A 20 16.01 2.42 32.25
N ALA A 21 17.31 2.58 32.51
CA ALA A 21 18.37 2.17 31.57
C ALA A 21 18.50 0.65 31.43
N GLY A 22 18.33 -0.11 32.52
CA GLY A 22 18.36 -1.58 32.51
C GLY A 22 17.15 -2.19 31.78
N ALA A 23 15.96 -1.63 32.00
CA ALA A 23 14.74 -2.00 31.26
C ALA A 23 14.82 -1.62 29.77
N PHE A 24 15.55 -0.55 29.43
CA PHE A 24 15.85 -0.17 28.06
C PHE A 24 16.73 -1.22 27.34
N THR A 25 17.79 -1.72 27.99
CA THR A 25 18.64 -2.78 27.39
C THR A 25 17.92 -4.13 27.27
N GLY A 26 17.07 -4.51 28.24
CA GLY A 26 16.32 -5.76 28.17
C GLY A 26 15.17 -5.74 27.17
N ALA A 27 14.36 -4.68 27.16
CA ALA A 27 13.21 -4.57 26.26
C ALA A 27 13.61 -4.31 24.80
N VAL A 28 14.74 -3.65 24.54
CA VAL A 28 15.29 -3.49 23.19
C VAL A 28 15.93 -4.79 22.68
N ALA A 29 16.50 -5.61 23.57
CA ALA A 29 17.09 -6.90 23.20
C ALA A 29 16.03 -7.98 22.87
N GLU A 30 14.90 -8.00 23.57
CA GLU A 30 13.80 -8.95 23.28
C GLU A 30 12.84 -8.47 22.17
N ALA A 31 12.85 -7.17 21.83
CA ALA A 31 12.05 -6.60 20.74
C ALA A 31 12.53 -6.98 19.32
N VAL A 32 13.57 -7.81 19.19
CA VAL A 32 14.08 -8.30 17.90
C VAL A 32 13.21 -9.42 17.31
N ALA A 33 12.22 -9.95 18.04
CA ALA A 33 11.46 -11.12 17.60
C ALA A 33 9.93 -10.98 17.71
N GLY A 34 9.28 -10.04 17.01
CA GLY A 34 7.84 -10.20 16.77
C GLY A 34 7.01 -8.95 16.46
N VAL A 35 5.97 -9.16 15.67
CA VAL A 35 5.15 -8.16 14.95
C VAL A 35 4.25 -7.28 15.86
N GLY A 36 4.34 -7.40 17.18
CA GLY A 36 3.62 -6.55 18.14
C GLY A 36 4.34 -5.26 18.55
N ALA A 37 5.62 -5.10 18.20
CA ALA A 37 6.51 -4.15 18.85
C ALA A 37 6.22 -2.66 18.59
N PHE A 38 5.44 -2.27 17.57
CA PHE A 38 5.38 -0.86 17.15
C PHE A 38 4.21 -0.06 17.73
N ALA A 39 3.05 -0.69 17.91
CA ALA A 39 1.98 -0.10 18.72
C ALA A 39 2.40 -0.03 20.20
N VAL A 40 3.18 -1.02 20.65
CA VAL A 40 3.86 -1.00 21.95
C VAL A 40 4.95 0.07 21.97
N ALA A 41 5.75 0.30 20.92
CA ALA A 41 6.78 1.34 20.92
C ALA A 41 6.20 2.77 20.96
N ILE A 42 5.06 3.04 20.31
CA ILE A 42 4.37 4.32 20.46
C ILE A 42 3.68 4.41 21.83
N ALA A 43 3.05 3.33 22.30
CA ALA A 43 2.49 3.28 23.64
C ALA A 43 3.58 3.39 24.74
N VAL A 44 4.80 2.91 24.48
CA VAL A 44 5.97 2.94 25.35
C VAL A 44 6.68 4.27 25.22
N ALA A 45 6.82 4.88 24.04
CA ALA A 45 7.37 6.22 23.89
C ALA A 45 6.43 7.27 24.51
N VAL A 46 5.11 7.09 24.36
CA VAL A 46 4.10 7.89 25.05
C VAL A 46 4.08 7.55 26.55
N ALA A 47 4.20 6.29 26.96
CA ALA A 47 4.33 5.91 28.38
C ALA A 47 5.66 6.37 29.00
N VAL A 48 6.73 6.56 28.24
CA VAL A 48 8.04 7.09 28.67
C VAL A 48 7.96 8.62 28.75
N ALA A 49 7.29 9.29 27.82
CA ALA A 49 6.96 10.71 27.96
C ALA A 49 6.05 10.95 29.18
N VAL A 50 5.13 10.01 29.44
CA VAL A 50 4.21 10.02 30.59
C VAL A 50 4.91 9.58 31.88
N ALA A 51 5.90 8.69 31.85
CA ALA A 51 6.72 8.32 33.00
C ALA A 51 7.75 9.41 33.33
N GLY A 52 8.24 10.17 32.34
CA GLY A 52 8.99 11.41 32.56
C GLY A 52 8.12 12.50 33.18
N ALA A 53 6.88 12.67 32.71
CA ALA A 53 5.93 13.61 33.27
C ALA A 53 5.37 13.18 34.66
N LEU A 54 5.18 11.87 34.87
CA LEU A 54 4.73 11.26 36.14
C LEU A 54 5.87 11.15 37.15
N SER A 55 7.11 10.90 36.75
CA SER A 55 8.25 11.00 37.68
C SER A 55 8.44 12.46 38.13
N GLY A 56 8.18 13.43 37.26
CA GLY A 56 8.04 14.84 37.64
C GLY A 56 6.89 15.05 38.63
N SER A 57 5.66 14.64 38.30
CA SER A 57 4.48 14.95 39.13
C SER A 57 4.35 14.11 40.41
N VAL A 58 4.82 12.85 40.43
CA VAL A 58 4.87 11.98 41.62
C VAL A 58 6.04 12.35 42.52
N SER A 59 7.21 12.72 41.98
CA SER A 59 8.29 13.28 42.82
C SER A 59 7.83 14.59 43.48
N PHE A 60 7.07 15.42 42.76
CA PHE A 60 6.48 16.62 43.33
C PHE A 60 5.39 16.32 44.36
N ALA A 61 4.50 15.35 44.13
CA ALA A 61 3.47 14.96 45.10
C ALA A 61 4.06 14.33 46.38
N VAL A 62 5.12 13.53 46.26
CA VAL A 62 5.86 12.95 47.39
C VAL A 62 6.67 14.03 48.12
N CYS A 63 7.32 14.96 47.41
CA CYS A 63 7.96 16.12 48.03
C CYS A 63 6.96 17.04 48.75
N TYR A 64 5.74 17.18 48.22
CA TYR A 64 4.66 17.97 48.82
C TYR A 64 4.10 17.30 50.09
N ALA A 65 3.87 15.98 50.06
CA ALA A 65 3.48 15.20 51.23
C ALA A 65 4.57 15.22 52.33
N TYR A 66 5.85 15.19 51.96
CA TYR A 66 6.96 15.29 52.91
C TYR A 66 7.14 16.71 53.49
N ARG A 67 6.90 17.76 52.68
CA ARG A 67 6.89 19.18 53.12
C ARG A 67 5.72 19.50 54.07
N PHE A 68 4.56 18.87 53.87
CA PHE A 68 3.43 18.96 54.80
C PHE A 68 3.69 18.22 56.12
N GLY A 69 4.44 17.12 56.10
CA GLY A 69 4.84 16.39 57.32
C GLY A 69 5.92 17.08 58.15
N THR A 70 6.68 18.03 57.56
CA THR A 70 7.86 18.65 58.21
C THR A 70 7.80 20.18 58.32
N GLY A 71 6.62 20.79 58.13
CA GLY A 71 6.41 22.23 58.40
C GLY A 71 7.01 23.19 57.37
N GLY A 72 7.20 22.75 56.12
CA GLY A 72 7.81 23.56 55.07
C GLY A 72 6.78 24.20 54.14
N GLY A 73 6.38 25.44 54.45
CA GLY A 73 5.87 26.50 53.55
C GLY A 73 4.79 26.18 52.51
N LEU A 74 3.69 26.94 52.52
CA LEU A 74 2.61 26.95 51.52
C LEU A 74 3.15 27.09 50.08
N GLY A 75 3.40 25.96 49.40
CA GLY A 75 3.32 25.93 47.95
C GLY A 75 1.89 26.33 47.57
N SER A 76 1.76 27.32 46.69
CA SER A 76 0.45 27.92 46.41
C SER A 76 -0.55 26.86 45.92
N LEU A 77 -1.83 26.99 46.27
CA LEU A 77 -2.92 26.15 45.73
C LEU A 77 -2.84 26.01 44.18
N ALA A 78 -2.29 27.03 43.52
CA ALA A 78 -2.02 27.06 42.09
C ALA A 78 -1.03 25.96 41.61
N GLU A 79 -0.03 25.59 42.41
CA GLU A 79 0.96 24.55 42.05
C GLU A 79 0.37 23.15 42.13
N ALA A 80 -0.45 22.87 43.15
CA ALA A 80 -1.18 21.60 43.27
C ALA A 80 -2.21 21.42 42.14
N ILE A 81 -2.92 22.50 41.79
CA ILE A 81 -3.84 22.52 40.65
C ILE A 81 -3.07 22.33 39.33
N ALA A 82 -1.93 22.99 39.14
CA ALA A 82 -1.10 22.84 37.94
C ALA A 82 -0.62 21.39 37.76
N GLY A 83 -0.19 20.72 38.83
CA GLY A 83 0.22 19.31 38.80
C GLY A 83 -0.93 18.36 38.45
N ALA A 84 -2.12 18.58 39.04
CA ALA A 84 -3.31 17.78 38.74
C ALA A 84 -3.79 17.96 37.29
N VAL A 85 -3.78 19.20 36.80
CA VAL A 85 -4.12 19.53 35.41
C VAL A 85 -3.12 18.92 34.44
N ALA A 86 -1.81 19.01 34.72
CA ALA A 86 -0.78 18.39 33.90
C ALA A 86 -0.92 16.86 33.85
N GLY A 87 -1.22 16.22 34.99
CA GLY A 87 -1.48 14.78 35.06
C GLY A 87 -2.73 14.36 34.27
N ALA A 88 -3.83 15.11 34.38
CA ALA A 88 -5.05 14.85 33.63
C ALA A 88 -4.85 15.01 32.11
N ILE A 89 -4.11 16.04 31.68
CA ILE A 89 -3.74 16.23 30.27
C ILE A 89 -2.88 15.06 29.77
N ALA A 90 -1.89 14.62 30.56
CA ALA A 90 -1.05 13.48 30.18
C ALA A 90 -1.87 12.19 29.98
N ILE A 91 -2.80 11.88 30.90
CA ILE A 91 -3.69 10.72 30.79
C ILE A 91 -4.61 10.85 29.56
N ALA A 92 -5.20 12.03 29.33
CA ALA A 92 -6.04 12.27 28.17
C ALA A 92 -5.28 12.08 26.85
N LEU A 93 -4.02 12.53 26.78
CA LEU A 93 -3.15 12.30 25.63
C LEU A 93 -2.80 10.83 25.42
N VAL A 94 -2.59 10.05 26.48
CA VAL A 94 -2.37 8.59 26.40
C VAL A 94 -3.60 7.89 25.83
N LEU A 95 -4.77 8.18 26.38
CA LEU A 95 -6.03 7.58 25.92
C LEU A 95 -6.32 7.95 24.47
N LEU A 96 -6.06 9.21 24.09
CA LEU A 96 -6.16 9.66 22.71
C LEU A 96 -5.16 8.92 21.80
N ALA A 97 -3.90 8.80 22.18
CA ALA A 97 -2.89 8.08 21.40
C ALA A 97 -3.24 6.59 21.23
N ALA A 98 -3.70 5.93 22.30
CA ALA A 98 -4.15 4.54 22.26
C ALA A 98 -5.38 4.38 21.35
N TYR A 99 -6.34 5.30 21.43
CA TYR A 99 -7.52 5.34 20.56
C TYR A 99 -7.12 5.53 19.09
N LEU A 100 -6.24 6.49 18.77
CA LEU A 100 -5.76 6.73 17.41
C LEU A 100 -4.97 5.52 16.87
N GLY A 101 -4.15 4.88 17.69
CA GLY A 101 -3.41 3.66 17.33
C GLY A 101 -4.34 2.47 17.05
N TRP A 102 -5.35 2.26 17.90
CA TRP A 102 -6.39 1.26 17.67
C TRP A 102 -7.17 1.53 16.38
N ARG A 103 -7.52 2.80 16.12
CA ARG A 103 -8.26 3.23 14.93
C ARG A 103 -7.45 3.05 13.64
N ALA A 104 -6.13 3.30 13.70
CA ALA A 104 -5.21 3.05 12.59
C ALA A 104 -5.12 1.56 12.24
N LEU A 105 -5.15 0.67 13.24
CA LEU A 105 -5.13 -0.78 13.04
C LEU A 105 -6.43 -1.33 12.44
N LYS A 106 -7.59 -0.75 12.82
CA LYS A 106 -8.90 -1.15 12.27
C LYS A 106 -9.16 -0.69 10.83
N GLY A 107 -8.33 0.19 10.27
CA GLY A 107 -8.30 0.49 8.84
C GLY A 107 -9.48 1.30 8.30
N TYR A 108 -10.19 2.03 9.15
CA TYR A 108 -11.36 2.84 8.75
C TYR A 108 -11.00 3.90 7.68
N PRO A 109 -11.83 4.08 6.63
CA PRO A 109 -11.51 4.96 5.49
C PRO A 109 -11.29 6.44 5.90
N ARG A 110 -12.08 6.95 6.85
CA ARG A 110 -11.96 8.33 7.35
C ARG A 110 -10.63 8.62 8.05
N ASP A 111 -9.92 7.57 8.51
CA ASP A 111 -8.70 7.68 9.31
C ASP A 111 -7.47 7.12 8.59
N ALA A 112 -7.56 6.92 7.27
CA ALA A 112 -6.47 6.41 6.44
C ALA A 112 -5.18 7.24 6.56
N TRP A 113 -5.30 8.53 6.89
CA TRP A 113 -4.17 9.43 7.12
C TRP A 113 -3.32 9.01 8.34
N ILE A 114 -3.96 8.52 9.43
CA ILE A 114 -3.27 8.06 10.63
C ILE A 114 -2.47 6.78 10.33
N ARG A 115 -3.10 5.84 9.62
CA ARG A 115 -2.43 4.63 9.13
C ARG A 115 -1.22 4.98 8.27
N THR A 116 -1.34 5.99 7.41
CA THR A 116 -0.23 6.44 6.55
C THR A 116 0.94 6.98 7.36
N ILE A 117 0.68 7.77 8.42
CA ILE A 117 1.72 8.26 9.34
C ILE A 117 2.36 7.09 10.10
N ALA A 118 1.55 6.17 10.62
CA ALA A 118 2.03 5.00 11.35
C ALA A 118 2.93 4.12 10.47
N ILE A 119 2.54 3.86 9.21
CA ILE A 119 3.37 3.15 8.24
C ILE A 119 4.64 3.94 7.91
N ALA A 120 4.54 5.27 7.78
CA ALA A 120 5.69 6.13 7.50
C ALA A 120 6.76 6.03 8.58
N PHE A 121 6.35 6.04 9.86
CA PHE A 121 7.22 5.85 11.01
C PHE A 121 7.70 4.39 11.12
N ALA A 122 6.83 3.40 10.88
CA ALA A 122 7.22 2.00 10.92
C ALA A 122 8.26 1.62 9.86
N ALA A 123 8.32 2.36 8.74
CA ALA A 123 9.34 2.19 7.72
C ALA A 123 10.65 2.95 8.00
N THR A 124 10.73 3.81 9.03
CA THR A 124 12.01 4.44 9.37
C THR A 124 12.93 3.39 9.98
N GLY A 125 14.08 3.17 9.35
CA GLY A 125 14.99 2.08 9.69
C GLY A 125 14.57 0.71 9.14
N GLY A 126 13.47 0.62 8.38
CA GLY A 126 13.08 -0.58 7.64
C GLY A 126 13.76 -0.70 6.28
N THR A 127 13.41 -1.73 5.52
CA THR A 127 13.91 -1.93 4.15
C THR A 127 13.50 -0.77 3.25
N SER A 128 14.44 -0.20 2.51
CA SER A 128 14.19 0.91 1.60
C SER A 128 14.58 0.55 0.19
N PHE A 129 13.60 0.61 -0.71
CA PHE A 129 13.77 0.63 -2.16
C PHE A 129 13.46 2.03 -2.72
N TYR A 130 13.67 3.08 -1.91
CA TYR A 130 13.42 4.45 -2.33
C TYR A 130 14.22 4.79 -3.60
N LYS A 131 13.51 5.16 -4.68
CA LYS A 131 14.08 5.40 -6.03
C LYS A 131 14.83 4.21 -6.65
N ALA A 132 14.70 3.00 -6.11
CA ALA A 132 15.30 1.84 -6.72
C ALA A 132 14.61 1.51 -8.05
N ASP A 133 15.38 0.93 -8.97
CA ASP A 133 14.81 0.25 -10.13
C ASP A 133 14.53 -1.20 -9.76
N LEU A 134 13.25 -1.54 -9.67
CA LEU A 134 12.77 -2.89 -9.38
C LEU A 134 12.17 -3.54 -10.64
N THR A 135 12.58 -3.06 -11.82
CA THR A 135 12.10 -3.62 -13.08
C THR A 135 12.34 -5.12 -13.13
N ASP A 136 11.29 -5.90 -13.42
CA ASP A 136 11.32 -7.37 -13.49
C ASP A 136 11.73 -8.10 -12.19
N ALA A 137 11.83 -7.39 -11.05
CA ALA A 137 12.13 -8.01 -9.76
C ALA A 137 10.98 -8.93 -9.30
N ASP A 138 11.32 -10.00 -8.59
CA ASP A 138 10.35 -10.96 -8.05
C ASP A 138 10.28 -10.90 -6.53
N PHE A 139 9.12 -10.54 -5.99
CA PHE A 139 8.82 -10.54 -4.56
C PHE A 139 7.84 -11.64 -4.17
N THR A 140 7.70 -12.71 -4.96
CA THR A 140 6.73 -13.77 -4.70
C THR A 140 6.88 -14.33 -3.28
N GLY A 141 5.80 -14.27 -2.49
CA GLY A 141 5.79 -14.73 -1.10
C GLY A 141 6.59 -13.88 -0.09
N ALA A 142 7.22 -12.78 -0.53
CA ALA A 142 8.03 -11.94 0.33
C ALA A 142 7.19 -11.20 1.38
N ILE A 143 7.77 -10.99 2.58
CA ILE A 143 7.15 -10.22 3.65
C ILE A 143 7.62 -8.76 3.56
N LEU A 144 6.75 -7.86 3.12
CA LEU A 144 7.07 -6.45 2.84
C LEU A 144 6.42 -5.49 3.84
N LYS A 145 6.49 -5.83 5.14
CA LYS A 145 6.12 -4.90 6.21
C LYS A 145 7.18 -3.79 6.32
N SER A 146 6.78 -2.58 6.68
CA SER A 146 7.74 -1.49 6.98
C SER A 146 8.72 -1.19 5.83
N THR A 147 8.29 -1.41 4.58
CA THR A 147 9.14 -1.23 3.40
C THR A 147 8.83 0.12 2.73
N ASP A 148 9.86 0.87 2.35
CA ASP A 148 9.72 2.10 1.57
C ASP A 148 9.87 1.85 0.07
N LEU A 149 8.78 2.00 -0.71
CA LEU A 149 8.76 1.86 -2.17
C LEU A 149 8.55 3.21 -2.87
N ARG A 150 8.63 4.33 -2.14
CA ARG A 150 8.37 5.65 -2.73
C ARG A 150 9.36 5.93 -3.86
N LYS A 151 8.82 6.38 -5.00
CA LYS A 151 9.58 6.72 -6.23
C LYS A 151 10.33 5.54 -6.85
N ALA A 152 10.13 4.30 -6.38
CA ALA A 152 10.69 3.13 -7.04
C ALA A 152 10.05 2.93 -8.43
N ASN A 153 10.83 2.45 -9.38
CA ASN A 153 10.29 1.95 -10.64
C ASN A 153 9.82 0.50 -10.42
N LEU A 154 8.51 0.26 -10.52
CA LEU A 154 7.90 -1.06 -10.24
C LEU A 154 7.44 -1.77 -11.52
N THR A 155 8.04 -1.40 -12.67
CA THR A 155 7.66 -1.95 -13.98
C THR A 155 7.90 -3.46 -14.00
N ARG A 156 6.87 -4.23 -14.27
CA ARG A 156 6.84 -5.69 -14.36
C ARG A 156 7.35 -6.42 -13.10
N THR A 157 7.41 -5.72 -11.96
CA THR A 157 7.72 -6.34 -10.67
C THR A 157 6.61 -7.34 -10.29
N CYS A 158 6.99 -8.56 -9.91
CA CYS A 158 6.06 -9.60 -9.47
C CYS A 158 5.73 -9.45 -7.97
N TRP A 159 4.44 -9.32 -7.64
CA TRP A 159 3.96 -9.14 -6.26
C TRP A 159 3.16 -10.34 -5.71
N ARG A 160 3.16 -11.45 -6.46
CA ARG A 160 2.31 -12.61 -6.20
C ARG A 160 2.47 -13.12 -4.78
N ASN A 161 1.37 -13.30 -4.06
CA ASN A 161 1.37 -13.83 -2.69
C ASN A 161 2.26 -13.06 -1.69
N THR A 162 2.61 -11.80 -1.96
CA THR A 162 3.35 -10.98 -1.00
C THR A 162 2.54 -10.77 0.28
N ILE A 163 3.24 -10.75 1.41
CA ILE A 163 2.65 -10.68 2.74
C ILE A 163 2.89 -9.29 3.32
N LYS A 164 1.83 -8.65 3.84
CA LYS A 164 1.87 -7.33 4.50
C LYS A 164 2.29 -6.16 3.60
N LEU A 165 2.09 -6.27 2.28
CA LEU A 165 2.38 -5.19 1.34
C LEU A 165 1.50 -3.94 1.59
N ASP A 166 0.32 -4.10 2.19
CA ASP A 166 -0.55 -3.02 2.68
C ASP A 166 0.11 -2.15 3.78
N ARG A 167 1.21 -2.64 4.38
CA ARG A 167 2.03 -1.96 5.38
C ARG A 167 3.33 -1.38 4.81
N ALA A 168 3.50 -1.39 3.50
CA ALA A 168 4.58 -0.68 2.82
C ALA A 168 4.17 0.77 2.53
N ARG A 169 5.15 1.62 2.21
CA ARG A 169 4.93 2.99 1.72
C ARG A 169 4.97 2.99 0.19
N PRO A 170 3.82 2.92 -0.51
CA PRO A 170 3.81 2.87 -1.96
C PRO A 170 4.10 4.24 -2.61
N GLY A 171 3.90 5.35 -1.91
CA GLY A 171 4.02 6.68 -2.51
C GLY A 171 3.02 6.88 -3.66
N LYS A 172 3.50 7.32 -4.83
CA LYS A 172 2.72 7.48 -6.06
C LYS A 172 2.91 6.32 -7.05
N THR A 173 3.40 5.17 -6.60
CA THR A 173 3.60 4.00 -7.47
C THR A 173 2.27 3.30 -7.77
N ILE A 174 2.30 2.29 -8.65
CA ILE A 174 1.15 1.45 -8.99
C ILE A 174 0.48 0.80 -7.76
N LEU A 175 1.25 0.58 -6.67
CA LEU A 175 0.77 -0.03 -5.43
C LEU A 175 -0.02 0.93 -4.52
N ALA A 176 -0.14 2.21 -4.91
CA ALA A 176 -0.89 3.21 -4.15
C ALA A 176 -2.39 2.92 -4.19
N ASP A 177 -2.89 2.46 -5.33
CA ASP A 177 -4.26 2.01 -5.49
C ASP A 177 -4.45 0.63 -4.83
N THR A 178 -5.41 0.53 -3.93
CA THR A 178 -5.69 -0.69 -3.17
C THR A 178 -6.23 -1.82 -4.03
N VAL A 179 -7.06 -1.51 -5.03
CA VAL A 179 -7.71 -2.47 -5.93
C VAL A 179 -6.67 -3.02 -6.90
N VAL A 180 -5.81 -2.15 -7.44
CA VAL A 180 -4.67 -2.58 -8.28
C VAL A 180 -3.68 -3.41 -7.46
N ARG A 181 -3.33 -2.97 -6.24
CA ARG A 181 -2.46 -3.75 -5.35
C ARG A 181 -3.02 -5.15 -5.09
N GLU A 182 -4.31 -5.28 -4.81
CA GLU A 182 -4.94 -6.58 -4.61
C GLU A 182 -4.85 -7.47 -5.86
N LEU A 183 -5.06 -6.91 -7.05
CA LEU A 183 -4.89 -7.63 -8.31
C LEU A 183 -3.47 -8.14 -8.51
N LEU A 184 -2.46 -7.29 -8.27
CA LEU A 184 -1.05 -7.66 -8.43
C LEU A 184 -0.63 -8.77 -7.46
N VAL A 185 -1.13 -8.73 -6.22
CA VAL A 185 -0.82 -9.73 -5.20
C VAL A 185 -1.54 -11.05 -5.44
N SER A 186 -2.85 -11.01 -5.71
CA SER A 186 -3.68 -12.22 -5.83
C SER A 186 -3.65 -12.85 -7.21
N GLY A 187 -3.47 -12.05 -8.26
CA GLY A 187 -3.69 -12.47 -9.65
C GLY A 187 -5.15 -12.74 -9.99
N ASN A 188 -6.09 -12.37 -9.12
CA ASN A 188 -7.50 -12.62 -9.32
C ASN A 188 -8.29 -11.31 -9.42
N GLY A 189 -8.59 -10.95 -10.68
CA GLY A 189 -9.48 -9.87 -11.08
C GLY A 189 -10.80 -10.35 -11.69
N TYR A 190 -11.16 -11.63 -11.50
CA TYR A 190 -12.40 -12.20 -12.05
C TYR A 190 -13.61 -11.33 -11.71
N ASN A 191 -14.31 -10.85 -12.74
CA ASN A 191 -15.51 -10.03 -12.61
C ASN A 191 -15.35 -8.78 -11.71
N LYS A 192 -14.12 -8.24 -11.61
CA LYS A 192 -13.81 -7.01 -10.86
C LYS A 192 -13.71 -5.81 -11.79
N SER A 193 -13.87 -4.61 -11.22
CA SER A 193 -13.75 -3.35 -11.94
C SER A 193 -12.41 -2.67 -11.67
N TYR A 194 -11.78 -2.24 -12.76
CA TYR A 194 -10.53 -1.51 -12.86
C TYR A 194 -10.69 -0.32 -13.82
N ILE A 195 -11.89 0.25 -13.89
CA ILE A 195 -12.19 1.41 -14.74
C ILE A 195 -11.24 2.56 -14.37
N ASP A 196 -10.64 3.20 -15.37
CA ASP A 196 -9.65 4.29 -15.20
C ASP A 196 -8.40 3.92 -14.39
N ALA A 197 -8.17 2.62 -14.11
CA ALA A 197 -7.04 2.21 -13.30
C ALA A 197 -5.71 2.42 -14.02
N ASN A 198 -4.72 2.93 -13.30
CA ASN A 198 -3.34 2.95 -13.76
C ASN A 198 -2.68 1.59 -13.47
N LEU A 199 -2.61 0.76 -14.50
CA LEU A 199 -1.94 -0.54 -14.53
C LEU A 199 -0.66 -0.51 -15.38
N ARG A 200 -0.11 0.69 -15.61
CA ARG A 200 1.04 0.88 -16.49
C ARG A 200 2.25 0.13 -15.94
N GLY A 201 2.82 -0.74 -16.77
CA GLY A 201 3.93 -1.58 -16.36
C GLY A 201 3.55 -2.66 -15.34
N ALA A 202 2.28 -3.00 -15.15
CA ALA A 202 1.88 -4.07 -14.24
C ALA A 202 2.48 -5.44 -14.66
N ASN A 203 2.78 -6.29 -13.69
CA ASN A 203 2.97 -7.72 -13.93
C ASN A 203 1.66 -8.46 -13.67
N LEU A 204 0.98 -8.83 -14.75
CA LEU A 204 -0.29 -9.56 -14.77
C LEU A 204 -0.11 -10.92 -15.46
N LYS A 205 1.12 -11.45 -15.53
CA LYS A 205 1.39 -12.79 -16.05
C LYS A 205 0.49 -13.79 -15.35
N ARG A 206 -0.24 -14.60 -16.15
CA ARG A 206 -1.17 -15.64 -15.69
C ARG A 206 -2.28 -15.13 -14.76
N ALA A 207 -2.60 -13.83 -14.80
CA ALA A 207 -3.71 -13.29 -14.03
C ALA A 207 -5.05 -13.81 -14.57
N ASN A 208 -6.00 -14.08 -13.68
CA ASN A 208 -7.39 -14.27 -14.04
C ASN A 208 -8.09 -12.92 -14.08
N LEU A 209 -8.35 -12.40 -15.27
CA LEU A 209 -9.09 -11.17 -15.57
C LEU A 209 -10.37 -11.47 -16.37
N ASN A 210 -10.88 -12.72 -16.29
CA ASN A 210 -12.13 -13.08 -16.97
C ASN A 210 -13.27 -12.20 -16.48
N LYS A 211 -14.01 -11.61 -17.42
CA LYS A 211 -15.11 -10.67 -17.16
C LYS A 211 -14.69 -9.40 -16.41
N ALA A 212 -13.39 -9.12 -16.30
CA ALA A 212 -12.92 -7.90 -15.65
C ALA A 212 -13.32 -6.68 -16.49
N ASN A 213 -13.66 -5.58 -15.82
CA ASN A 213 -13.89 -4.31 -16.47
C ASN A 213 -12.62 -3.45 -16.41
N LEU A 214 -11.91 -3.37 -17.53
CA LEU A 214 -10.67 -2.60 -17.74
C LEU A 214 -10.94 -1.37 -18.63
N LYS A 215 -12.19 -0.89 -18.70
CA LYS A 215 -12.55 0.27 -19.50
C LYS A 215 -11.70 1.48 -19.12
N GLN A 216 -11.12 2.15 -20.12
CA GLN A 216 -10.26 3.33 -19.95
C GLN A 216 -9.01 3.11 -19.06
N ALA A 217 -8.70 1.87 -18.69
CA ALA A 217 -7.51 1.56 -17.91
C ALA A 217 -6.23 1.78 -18.74
N ASP A 218 -5.17 2.26 -18.10
CA ASP A 218 -3.83 2.28 -18.70
C ASP A 218 -3.10 0.99 -18.36
N ILE A 219 -3.10 0.01 -19.26
CA ILE A 219 -2.32 -1.23 -19.17
C ILE A 219 -1.04 -1.17 -20.01
N SER A 220 -0.60 0.01 -20.45
CA SER A 220 0.58 0.17 -21.31
C SER A 220 1.84 -0.39 -20.65
N LYS A 221 2.73 -1.02 -21.42
CA LYS A 221 4.00 -1.63 -20.95
C LYS A 221 3.85 -2.74 -19.91
N SER A 222 2.63 -3.20 -19.63
CA SER A 222 2.39 -4.33 -18.72
C SER A 222 2.69 -5.67 -19.41
N THR A 223 2.85 -6.73 -18.61
CA THR A 223 2.87 -8.11 -19.11
C THR A 223 1.57 -8.82 -18.71
N LEU A 224 0.82 -9.27 -19.72
CA LEU A 224 -0.36 -10.13 -19.62
C LEU A 224 -0.08 -11.50 -20.28
N GLU A 225 1.19 -11.94 -20.25
CA GLU A 225 1.57 -13.24 -20.77
C GLU A 225 0.76 -14.35 -20.11
N GLU A 226 0.14 -15.24 -20.89
CA GLU A 226 -0.74 -16.31 -20.41
C GLU A 226 -1.93 -15.83 -19.53
N ALA A 227 -2.32 -14.55 -19.59
CA ALA A 227 -3.44 -14.03 -18.81
C ALA A 227 -4.79 -14.47 -19.39
N TYR A 228 -5.75 -14.72 -18.50
CA TYR A 228 -7.14 -15.03 -18.86
C TYR A 228 -7.93 -13.71 -18.94
N LEU A 229 -8.43 -13.34 -20.11
CA LEU A 229 -9.19 -12.11 -20.39
C LEU A 229 -10.51 -12.45 -21.11
N GLU A 230 -11.00 -13.67 -20.98
CA GLU A 230 -12.24 -14.09 -21.61
C GLU A 230 -13.41 -13.23 -21.12
N GLU A 231 -14.19 -12.72 -22.07
CA GLU A 231 -15.30 -11.79 -21.82
C GLU A 231 -14.90 -10.48 -21.07
N ALA A 232 -13.62 -10.11 -21.04
CA ALA A 232 -13.17 -8.86 -20.41
C ALA A 232 -13.57 -7.62 -21.23
N TYR A 233 -13.79 -6.50 -20.55
CA TYR A 233 -14.10 -5.22 -21.17
C TYR A 233 -12.85 -4.35 -21.24
N LEU A 234 -12.29 -4.17 -22.43
CA LEU A 234 -11.11 -3.34 -22.71
C LEU A 234 -11.48 -2.07 -23.51
N THR A 235 -12.75 -1.64 -23.40
CA THR A 235 -13.26 -0.44 -24.08
C THR A 235 -12.36 0.77 -23.76
N GLU A 236 -11.80 1.42 -24.77
CA GLU A 236 -10.91 2.59 -24.63
C GLU A 236 -9.63 2.35 -23.79
N ALA A 237 -9.27 1.10 -23.50
CA ALA A 237 -8.08 0.77 -22.73
C ALA A 237 -6.79 1.15 -23.48
N GLN A 238 -5.78 1.66 -22.78
CA GLN A 238 -4.47 1.96 -23.34
C GLN A 238 -3.55 0.74 -23.19
N ALA A 239 -3.22 0.07 -24.29
CA ALA A 239 -2.48 -1.19 -24.33
C ALA A 239 -1.19 -1.10 -25.17
N VAL A 240 -0.61 0.09 -25.24
CA VAL A 240 0.63 0.37 -25.97
C VAL A 240 1.83 -0.30 -25.29
N GLY A 241 2.58 -1.10 -26.04
CA GLY A 241 3.75 -1.82 -25.53
C GLY A 241 3.40 -2.94 -24.56
N THR A 242 2.13 -3.34 -24.49
CA THR A 242 1.65 -4.42 -23.65
C THR A 242 1.95 -5.77 -24.26
N ASP A 243 2.30 -6.74 -23.43
CA ASP A 243 2.60 -8.09 -23.86
C ASP A 243 1.43 -9.05 -23.59
N PHE A 244 0.70 -9.46 -24.63
CA PHE A 244 -0.38 -10.44 -24.58
C PHE A 244 0.04 -11.82 -25.09
N THR A 245 1.34 -12.14 -25.07
CA THR A 245 1.81 -13.45 -25.58
C THR A 245 1.09 -14.60 -24.87
N HIS A 246 0.47 -15.51 -25.63
CA HIS A 246 -0.34 -16.62 -25.08
C HIS A 246 -1.56 -16.21 -24.23
N ALA A 247 -2.02 -14.96 -24.29
CA ALA A 247 -3.20 -14.53 -23.56
C ALA A 247 -4.50 -15.09 -24.18
N TYR A 248 -5.53 -15.25 -23.35
CA TYR A 248 -6.84 -15.75 -23.75
C TYR A 248 -7.83 -14.59 -23.85
N LEU A 249 -8.31 -14.26 -25.05
CA LEU A 249 -9.12 -13.07 -25.32
C LEU A 249 -10.52 -13.39 -25.88
N THR A 250 -10.93 -14.65 -25.86
CA THR A 250 -12.23 -15.05 -26.41
C THR A 250 -13.39 -14.30 -25.76
N GLY A 251 -14.19 -13.61 -26.58
CA GLY A 251 -15.33 -12.82 -26.14
C GLY A 251 -14.99 -11.46 -25.52
N ALA A 252 -13.71 -11.07 -25.47
CA ALA A 252 -13.33 -9.75 -24.97
C ALA A 252 -13.89 -8.61 -25.85
N CYS A 253 -14.22 -7.48 -25.23
CA CYS A 253 -14.64 -6.26 -25.90
C CYS A 253 -13.44 -5.34 -26.09
N LEU A 254 -13.03 -5.12 -27.34
CA LEU A 254 -11.86 -4.32 -27.74
C LEU A 254 -12.27 -2.98 -28.39
N GLU A 255 -13.47 -2.48 -28.08
CA GLU A 255 -13.98 -1.22 -28.61
C GLU A 255 -12.99 -0.09 -28.32
N ALA A 256 -12.45 0.52 -29.37
CA ALA A 256 -11.51 1.64 -29.27
C ALA A 256 -10.29 1.41 -28.35
N TRP A 257 -9.88 0.15 -28.10
CA TRP A 257 -8.63 -0.11 -27.39
C TRP A 257 -7.45 0.43 -28.20
N ASN A 258 -6.45 0.99 -27.52
CA ASN A 258 -5.29 1.60 -28.17
C ASN A 258 -4.09 0.66 -28.12
N ILE A 259 -3.65 0.21 -29.30
CA ILE A 259 -2.46 -0.63 -29.48
C ILE A 259 -1.58 -0.04 -30.59
N ASP A 260 -0.30 -0.38 -30.60
CA ASP A 260 0.63 0.03 -31.65
C ASP A 260 1.57 -1.12 -32.05
N SER A 261 2.60 -0.82 -32.85
CA SER A 261 3.59 -1.83 -33.27
C SER A 261 4.46 -2.38 -32.13
N THR A 262 4.39 -1.82 -30.92
CA THR A 262 5.11 -2.31 -29.75
C THR A 262 4.26 -3.27 -28.90
N THR A 263 2.94 -3.32 -29.12
CA THR A 263 2.05 -4.30 -28.48
C THR A 263 2.31 -5.69 -29.06
N ARG A 264 2.57 -6.68 -28.19
CA ARG A 264 2.81 -8.07 -28.60
C ARG A 264 1.51 -8.87 -28.54
N LEU A 265 1.11 -9.48 -29.64
CA LEU A 265 -0.10 -10.31 -29.78
C LEU A 265 0.25 -11.74 -30.25
N THR A 266 1.48 -12.18 -30.02
CA THR A 266 2.00 -13.48 -30.45
C THR A 266 1.21 -14.60 -29.79
N ASP A 267 0.72 -15.55 -30.60
CA ASP A 267 0.02 -16.75 -30.12
C ASP A 267 -1.14 -16.48 -29.13
N VAL A 268 -1.85 -15.35 -29.31
CA VAL A 268 -3.09 -15.09 -28.57
C VAL A 268 -4.14 -16.13 -28.93
N ASP A 269 -4.72 -16.77 -27.90
CA ASP A 269 -5.87 -17.64 -28.06
C ASP A 269 -7.15 -16.80 -28.03
N CYS A 270 -7.82 -16.74 -29.17
CA CYS A 270 -9.03 -15.96 -29.31
C CYS A 270 -9.88 -16.57 -30.40
N GLN A 271 -11.09 -17.03 -30.07
CA GLN A 271 -12.05 -17.52 -31.06
C GLN A 271 -12.84 -16.37 -31.71
N TYR A 272 -13.15 -15.34 -30.93
CA TYR A 272 -13.82 -14.12 -31.39
C TYR A 272 -13.66 -12.96 -30.40
N VAL A 273 -13.84 -11.72 -30.87
CA VAL A 273 -13.88 -10.50 -30.04
C VAL A 273 -14.99 -9.58 -30.47
N PHE A 274 -15.46 -8.73 -29.56
CA PHE A 274 -16.38 -7.65 -29.86
C PHE A 274 -15.62 -6.34 -30.14
N LEU A 275 -16.12 -5.56 -31.10
CA LEU A 275 -15.62 -4.23 -31.43
C LEU A 275 -16.55 -3.11 -30.95
N LEU A 276 -17.74 -3.47 -30.47
CA LEU A 276 -18.68 -2.58 -29.79
C LEU A 276 -19.18 -3.25 -28.50
N GLU A 277 -19.16 -2.50 -27.41
CA GLU A 277 -19.68 -2.90 -26.11
C GLU A 277 -21.20 -3.03 -26.19
N ASN A 278 -21.85 -1.99 -26.72
CA ASN A 278 -23.30 -1.93 -26.87
C ASN A 278 -23.76 -2.59 -28.18
N PRO A 279 -24.88 -3.34 -28.15
CA PRO A 279 -25.51 -3.84 -29.37
C PRO A 279 -25.96 -2.71 -30.29
N ASN A 280 -25.99 -2.98 -31.59
CA ASN A 280 -26.64 -2.10 -32.57
C ASN A 280 -28.17 -2.08 -32.35
N PRO A 281 -28.92 -1.19 -33.04
CA PRO A 281 -30.38 -1.13 -32.92
C PRO A 281 -31.11 -2.45 -33.23
N GLN A 282 -30.47 -3.37 -33.95
CA GLN A 282 -30.98 -4.70 -34.28
C GLN A 282 -30.67 -5.75 -33.19
N GLY A 283 -29.99 -5.36 -32.12
CA GLY A 283 -29.66 -6.22 -30.98
C GLY A 283 -28.40 -7.07 -31.15
N SER A 284 -27.67 -6.96 -32.27
CA SER A 284 -26.40 -7.68 -32.47
C SER A 284 -25.20 -6.81 -32.11
N ARG A 285 -24.16 -7.43 -31.53
CA ARG A 285 -22.89 -6.76 -31.22
C ARG A 285 -21.91 -6.98 -32.36
N GLU A 286 -21.24 -5.92 -32.82
CA GLU A 286 -20.21 -6.03 -33.85
C GLU A 286 -19.07 -6.91 -33.31
N ARG A 287 -18.80 -8.03 -33.97
CA ARG A 287 -17.75 -8.98 -33.60
C ARG A 287 -16.84 -9.34 -34.78
N ARG A 288 -15.65 -9.86 -34.46
CA ARG A 288 -14.75 -10.52 -35.40
C ARG A 288 -14.49 -11.96 -34.95
N PRO A 289 -14.54 -12.96 -35.84
CA PRO A 289 -15.06 -12.89 -37.23
C PRO A 289 -16.52 -12.39 -37.28
N HIS A 290 -16.95 -11.78 -38.39
CA HIS A 290 -18.31 -11.21 -38.46
C HIS A 290 -19.40 -12.29 -38.43
N ASP A 291 -19.14 -13.41 -39.09
CA ASP A 291 -20.00 -14.60 -39.15
C ASP A 291 -20.02 -15.32 -37.78
N PRO A 292 -21.18 -15.41 -37.08
CA PRO A 292 -21.35 -16.09 -35.79
C PRO A 292 -20.85 -17.54 -35.77
N ASP A 293 -20.98 -18.24 -36.91
CA ASP A 293 -20.63 -19.66 -37.01
C ASP A 293 -19.13 -19.88 -37.26
N ARG A 294 -18.37 -18.80 -37.42
CA ARG A 294 -16.91 -18.84 -37.60
C ARG A 294 -16.17 -18.38 -36.36
N VAL A 295 -15.02 -19.03 -36.16
CA VAL A 295 -14.01 -18.67 -35.16
C VAL A 295 -12.69 -18.40 -35.86
N PHE A 296 -11.87 -17.53 -35.26
CA PHE A 296 -10.48 -17.37 -35.67
C PHE A 296 -9.72 -18.69 -35.56
N GLN A 297 -8.90 -18.98 -36.55
CA GLN A 297 -7.91 -20.05 -36.46
C GLN A 297 -6.65 -19.54 -35.75
N PRO A 298 -5.77 -20.42 -35.26
CA PRO A 298 -4.51 -20.01 -34.65
C PRO A 298 -3.73 -18.99 -35.52
N GLY A 299 -3.41 -17.85 -34.91
CA GLY A 299 -2.70 -16.74 -35.56
C GLY A 299 -3.55 -15.79 -36.41
N ASP A 300 -4.84 -16.05 -36.64
CA ASP A 300 -5.69 -15.12 -37.41
C ASP A 300 -5.91 -13.80 -36.69
N PHE A 301 -6.07 -13.83 -35.36
CA PHE A 301 -6.19 -12.64 -34.53
C PHE A 301 -4.95 -11.74 -34.65
N GLU A 302 -3.76 -12.33 -34.53
CA GLU A 302 -2.48 -11.60 -34.69
C GLU A 302 -2.39 -10.97 -36.08
N LYS A 303 -2.68 -11.75 -37.14
CA LYS A 303 -2.65 -11.26 -38.53
C LYS A 303 -3.61 -10.10 -38.75
N LEU A 304 -4.82 -10.16 -38.20
CA LEU A 304 -5.83 -9.11 -38.29
C LEU A 304 -5.28 -7.79 -37.73
N TYR A 305 -4.79 -7.80 -36.49
CA TYR A 305 -4.31 -6.57 -35.85
C TYR A 305 -3.00 -6.06 -36.44
N LYS A 306 -2.10 -6.95 -36.86
CA LYS A 306 -0.89 -6.57 -37.60
C LYS A 306 -1.23 -5.85 -38.89
N LYS A 307 -2.25 -6.31 -39.62
CA LYS A 307 -2.75 -5.63 -40.84
C LYS A 307 -3.35 -4.26 -40.51
N ILE A 308 -4.14 -4.15 -39.44
CA ILE A 308 -4.74 -2.88 -39.00
C ILE A 308 -3.64 -1.87 -38.66
N ILE A 309 -2.68 -2.23 -37.81
CA ILE A 309 -1.57 -1.35 -37.40
C ILE A 309 -0.77 -0.87 -38.62
N ASN A 310 -0.40 -1.78 -39.52
CA ASN A 310 0.35 -1.43 -40.74
C ASN A 310 -0.44 -0.47 -41.64
N THR A 311 -1.75 -0.68 -41.78
CA THR A 311 -2.61 0.19 -42.61
C THR A 311 -2.68 1.59 -42.03
N VAL A 312 -2.89 1.71 -40.71
CA VAL A 312 -2.91 3.00 -40.02
C VAL A 312 -1.57 3.72 -40.17
N GLN A 313 -0.44 3.01 -40.02
CA GLN A 313 0.89 3.59 -40.23
C GLN A 313 1.11 4.11 -41.65
N ILE A 314 0.63 3.39 -42.67
CA ILE A 314 0.71 3.83 -44.07
C ILE A 314 -0.13 5.09 -44.28
N LEU A 315 -1.36 5.13 -43.75
CA LEU A 315 -2.23 6.30 -43.86
C LEU A 315 -1.62 7.53 -43.17
N LEU A 316 -1.04 7.36 -41.99
CA LEU A 316 -0.36 8.44 -41.27
C LEU A 316 0.87 8.94 -42.03
N ARG A 317 1.67 8.05 -42.63
CA ARG A 317 2.83 8.47 -43.45
C ARG A 317 2.42 9.21 -44.71
N ASN A 318 1.34 8.79 -45.36
CA ASN A 318 0.89 9.37 -46.63
C ASN A 318 0.05 10.64 -46.45
N GLY A 319 -0.64 10.79 -45.32
CA GLY A 319 -1.47 11.96 -45.00
C GLY A 319 -0.72 13.12 -44.34
N VAL A 320 0.58 12.98 -44.05
CA VAL A 320 1.45 14.02 -43.47
C VAL A 320 2.33 14.71 -44.54
N ASN A 321 2.01 14.54 -45.82
CA ASN A 321 2.60 15.29 -46.94
C ASN A 321 1.68 16.41 -47.42
#